data_AF-Q22295-F1
#
_entry.id   AF-Q22295-F1
#
_cell.length_a   1.000
_cell.length_b   1.000
_cell.length_c   1.000
_cell.angle_alpha   90.00
_cell.angle_beta   90.00
_cell.angle_gamma   90.00
#
_symmetry.space_group_name_H-M   'P 1'
#
loop_
_entity.id
_entity.type
_entity.pdbx_description
1 polymer ?
#
loop_
_entity_poly.entity_id
_entity_poly.type
_entity_poly.pdbx_seq_one_letter_code
_entity_poly.pdbx_strand_id
1 'polypeptide(L)'
;MHYSQMRWMFFCLTALLHGSFIVNAAKILVYCPSISKSHVLLCSKYADLLHNAGHDTVLFIPSYSKLLDNYDGAKHAKVWRLHNVTEAYDTKLGTLANVMENSHIGFIDRLTFDADFWIDMCADLLGKLPEMQHIIDYKFDLVIYNEIDPCTPAIVRLFNIPKTVLLSSEAIMDKVAWNLGLPTLPSYVPSVEENPNHDRMSFFERMSNVYKFFQSIVVHYLQDIHVLNLFRKEVSSDFPSIAEIIRNVSLVLVNTDEIFDLPRSYSSKFVYVGMLEAGKDENVTLPKKQDDYFKKGKSGSVFVSFGTVTPFRSLPERIQLSILNAIQKLPDYHFVVKTTADDESSAQFFSTVQNVDLVDWVPQKAVLRHANLKLFVSHGGMNSVLETMYYGVPMVIMPVFTDQFRNGRNVERRGAGKMVLRETVVKETFFDAIHSVLEEKSYSSSVKRISHLMKNKPFTSEERVTKWIDFVLKYETSEHFDLESNNLSIIEHNHLDLFFYLCIISLLNFVVYRKIFKRKSQS
;
A
#
# COMPACT_ATOMS: atom_id res chain seq x y z
N MET A 1 -22.10 -27.60 59.31
CA MET A 1 -22.05 -26.31 58.57
C MET A 1 -20.65 -25.91 58.09
N HIS A 2 -19.55 -26.14 58.83
CA HIS A 2 -18.22 -25.65 58.43
C HIS A 2 -17.63 -26.22 57.12
N TYR A 3 -17.87 -27.50 56.79
CA TYR A 3 -17.29 -28.10 55.56
C TYR A 3 -17.86 -27.52 54.25
N SER A 4 -19.09 -26.99 54.26
CA SER A 4 -19.72 -26.39 53.07
C SER A 4 -19.11 -25.04 52.72
N GLN A 5 -18.87 -24.19 53.72
CA GLN A 5 -18.26 -22.87 53.53
C GLN A 5 -16.82 -22.96 53.00
N MET A 6 -16.06 -23.95 53.47
CA MET A 6 -14.66 -24.14 53.06
C MET A 6 -14.54 -24.58 51.59
N ARG A 7 -15.48 -25.39 51.07
CA ARG A 7 -15.53 -25.76 49.64
C ARG A 7 -15.82 -24.55 48.76
N TRP A 8 -16.75 -23.69 49.16
CA TRP A 8 -17.05 -22.45 48.43
C TRP A 8 -15.85 -21.50 48.41
N MET A 9 -15.12 -21.38 49.52
CA MET A 9 -13.88 -20.59 49.56
C MET A 9 -12.82 -21.11 48.60
N PHE A 10 -12.60 -22.43 48.55
CA PHE A 10 -11.66 -23.05 47.61
C PHE A 10 -12.10 -22.87 46.16
N PHE A 11 -13.40 -22.98 45.85
CA PHE A 11 -13.91 -22.75 44.50
C PHE A 11 -13.77 -21.28 44.07
N CYS A 12 -13.99 -20.33 44.99
CA CYS A 12 -13.74 -18.92 44.72
C CYS A 12 -12.25 -18.63 44.54
N LEU A 13 -11.37 -19.26 45.33
CA LEU A 13 -9.91 -19.10 45.19
C LEU A 13 -9.39 -19.72 43.89
N THR A 14 -9.87 -20.90 43.49
CA THR A 14 -9.49 -21.50 42.20
C THR A 14 -10.10 -20.72 41.03
N ALA A 15 -11.30 -20.15 41.16
CA ALA A 15 -11.85 -19.25 40.15
C ALA A 15 -11.06 -17.93 40.05
N LEU A 16 -10.59 -17.37 41.17
CA LEU A 16 -9.71 -16.19 41.21
C LEU A 16 -8.30 -16.49 40.67
N LEU A 17 -7.76 -17.69 40.94
CA LEU A 17 -6.45 -18.15 40.46
C LEU A 17 -6.49 -18.57 38.97
N HIS A 18 -7.58 -19.15 38.48
CA HIS A 18 -7.76 -19.49 37.06
C HIS A 18 -8.23 -18.29 36.22
N GLY A 19 -8.88 -17.29 36.83
CA GLY A 19 -9.29 -16.05 36.15
C GLY A 19 -8.15 -15.06 35.91
N SER A 20 -6.98 -15.29 36.50
CA SER A 20 -5.79 -14.45 36.32
C SER A 20 -4.80 -15.09 35.36
N PHE A 21 -5.26 -15.55 34.19
CA PHE A 21 -4.36 -15.52 33.03
C PHE A 21 -4.10 -14.03 32.79
N ILE A 22 -2.98 -13.53 33.32
CA ILE A 22 -2.45 -12.22 32.94
C ILE A 22 -2.13 -12.35 31.46
N VAL A 23 -3.11 -12.08 30.60
CA VAL A 23 -2.84 -11.72 29.21
C VAL A 23 -1.94 -10.51 29.33
N ASN A 24 -0.68 -10.66 28.89
CA ASN A 24 0.28 -9.58 28.96
C ASN A 24 -0.11 -8.54 27.89
N ALA A 25 -1.10 -7.72 28.23
CA ALA A 25 -1.69 -6.73 27.35
C ALA A 25 -0.69 -5.59 27.15
N ALA A 26 0.14 -5.70 26.12
CA ALA A 26 0.99 -4.61 25.69
C ALA A 26 0.17 -3.38 25.29
N LYS A 27 0.74 -2.19 25.49
CA LYS A 27 0.23 -0.92 24.97
C LYS A 27 0.76 -0.74 23.56
N ILE A 28 -0.12 -0.71 22.58
CA ILE A 28 0.26 -0.62 21.16
C ILE A 28 -0.30 0.67 20.55
N LEU A 29 0.57 1.44 19.91
CA LEU A 29 0.20 2.59 19.11
C LEU A 29 0.08 2.18 17.64
N VAL A 30 -1.02 2.49 16.98
CA VAL A 30 -1.14 2.43 15.52
C VAL A 30 -1.18 3.87 15.00
N TYR A 31 -0.13 4.31 14.33
CA TYR A 31 0.01 5.67 13.80
C TYR A 31 -0.46 5.72 12.34
N CYS A 32 -1.43 6.59 12.05
CA CYS A 32 -2.00 6.70 10.71
C CYS A 32 -2.53 8.10 10.39
N PRO A 33 -1.82 8.91 9.58
CA PRO A 33 -2.31 10.23 9.18
C PRO A 33 -3.56 10.11 8.28
N SER A 34 -4.50 11.05 8.39
CA SER A 34 -5.77 11.03 7.65
C SER A 34 -5.64 11.52 6.20
N ILE A 35 -4.72 10.92 5.44
CA ILE A 35 -4.47 11.28 4.03
C ILE A 35 -5.60 10.80 3.10
N SER A 36 -6.21 9.66 3.39
CA SER A 36 -7.39 9.20 2.66
C SER A 36 -8.22 8.25 3.49
N LYS A 37 -9.52 8.15 3.16
CA LYS A 37 -10.45 7.26 3.87
C LYS A 37 -9.95 5.81 3.86
N SER A 38 -9.31 5.37 2.78
CA SER A 38 -8.79 4.02 2.64
C SER A 38 -7.56 3.74 3.50
N HIS A 39 -6.68 4.71 3.74
CA HIS A 39 -5.55 4.53 4.65
C HIS A 39 -6.01 4.50 6.10
N VAL A 40 -6.92 5.40 6.49
CA VAL A 40 -7.52 5.35 7.83
C VAL A 40 -8.17 3.99 8.05
N LEU A 41 -9.03 3.54 7.12
CA LEU A 41 -9.65 2.21 7.17
C LEU A 41 -8.63 1.06 7.29
N LEU A 42 -7.51 1.12 6.57
CA LEU A 42 -6.47 0.12 6.66
C LEU A 42 -5.91 0.05 8.08
N CYS A 43 -5.46 1.18 8.62
CA CYS A 43 -4.89 1.28 9.95
C CYS A 43 -5.88 0.92 11.07
N SER A 44 -7.15 1.32 10.92
CA SER A 44 -8.22 0.97 11.86
C SER A 44 -8.37 -0.54 12.02
N LYS A 45 -8.23 -1.31 10.94
CA LYS A 45 -8.31 -2.78 11.01
C LYS A 45 -7.15 -3.37 11.83
N TYR A 46 -5.94 -2.81 11.74
CA TYR A 46 -4.82 -3.24 12.58
C TYR A 46 -5.08 -2.88 14.05
N ALA A 47 -5.57 -1.67 14.31
CA ALA A 47 -5.88 -1.24 15.66
C ALA A 47 -6.96 -2.12 16.32
N ASP A 48 -8.06 -2.36 15.61
CA ASP A 48 -9.15 -3.23 16.08
C ASP A 48 -8.68 -4.68 16.23
N LEU A 49 -7.86 -5.20 15.31
CA LEU A 49 -7.32 -6.56 15.41
C LEU A 49 -6.49 -6.74 16.69
N LEU A 50 -5.59 -5.81 16.98
CA LEU A 50 -4.71 -5.89 18.14
C LEU A 50 -5.47 -5.64 19.45
N HIS A 51 -6.45 -4.75 19.43
CA HIS A 51 -7.39 -4.59 20.54
C HIS A 51 -8.13 -5.92 20.83
N ASN A 52 -8.67 -6.56 19.78
CA ASN A 52 -9.38 -7.83 19.91
C ASN A 52 -8.46 -8.99 20.34
N ALA A 53 -7.16 -8.89 20.10
CA ALA A 53 -6.15 -9.83 20.61
C ALA A 53 -5.82 -9.61 22.09
N GLY A 54 -6.41 -8.59 22.74
CA GLY A 54 -6.26 -8.31 24.17
C GLY A 54 -5.25 -7.22 24.49
N HIS A 55 -4.68 -6.53 23.51
CA HIS A 55 -3.75 -5.41 23.73
C HIS A 55 -4.48 -4.09 24.00
N ASP A 56 -3.85 -3.24 24.79
CA ASP A 56 -4.31 -1.86 24.97
C ASP A 56 -3.89 -1.01 23.76
N THR A 57 -4.72 -1.06 22.72
CA THR A 57 -4.39 -0.48 21.41
C THR A 57 -5.04 0.89 21.23
N VAL A 58 -4.24 1.85 20.77
CA VAL A 58 -4.65 3.21 20.41
C VAL A 58 -4.36 3.46 18.94
N LEU A 59 -5.39 3.82 18.17
CA LEU A 59 -5.25 4.40 16.84
C LEU A 59 -5.02 5.91 16.98
N PHE A 60 -3.84 6.38 16.60
CA PHE A 60 -3.52 7.80 16.57
C PHE A 60 -3.61 8.35 15.14
N ILE A 61 -4.40 9.41 14.98
CA ILE A 61 -4.71 10.02 13.68
C ILE A 61 -4.38 11.52 13.71
N PRO A 62 -3.24 11.93 13.15
CA PRO A 62 -3.01 13.30 12.71
C PRO A 62 -4.00 13.66 11.60
N SER A 63 -4.80 14.72 11.81
CA SER A 63 -5.82 15.12 10.84
C SER A 63 -5.23 16.02 9.76
N TYR A 64 -5.06 15.48 8.55
CA TYR A 64 -4.55 16.19 7.37
C TYR A 64 -5.67 16.63 6.44
N SER A 65 -6.63 15.73 6.14
CA SER A 65 -7.78 16.09 5.31
C SER A 65 -8.98 16.48 6.16
N LYS A 66 -9.52 17.68 5.91
CA LYS A 66 -10.75 18.20 6.54
C LYS A 66 -11.96 17.28 6.31
N LEU A 67 -11.99 16.59 5.18
CA LEU A 67 -13.05 15.61 4.86
C LEU A 67 -13.06 14.39 5.80
N LEU A 68 -11.97 14.16 6.54
CA LEU A 68 -11.77 13.00 7.41
C LEU A 68 -11.60 13.38 8.88
N ASP A 69 -11.87 14.64 9.25
CA ASP A 69 -11.71 15.15 10.62
C ASP A 69 -12.47 14.31 11.65
N ASN A 70 -13.64 13.77 11.28
CA ASN A 70 -14.51 12.99 12.16
C ASN A 70 -14.64 11.51 11.73
N TYR A 71 -13.70 10.99 10.94
CA TYR A 71 -13.78 9.63 10.40
C TYR A 71 -12.67 8.70 10.91
N ASP A 72 -12.97 7.89 11.94
CA ASP A 72 -11.97 7.05 12.62
C ASP A 72 -11.74 5.69 12.00
N GLY A 73 -12.79 5.11 11.39
CA GLY A 73 -12.79 3.75 10.85
C GLY A 73 -12.73 2.61 11.89
N ALA A 74 -12.16 2.85 13.07
CA ALA A 74 -12.05 1.86 14.15
C ALA A 74 -13.39 1.65 14.86
N LYS A 75 -13.64 0.41 15.30
CA LYS A 75 -14.87 0.00 15.97
C LYS A 75 -14.64 -0.33 17.45
N HIS A 76 -13.46 -0.82 17.81
CA HIS A 76 -13.18 -1.34 19.15
C HIS A 76 -11.97 -0.65 19.79
N ALA A 77 -10.93 -0.33 19.03
CA ALA A 77 -9.74 0.35 19.55
C ALA A 77 -10.04 1.79 19.98
N LYS A 78 -9.26 2.29 20.95
CA LYS A 78 -9.29 3.71 21.34
C LYS A 78 -8.78 4.55 20.18
N VAL A 79 -9.34 5.74 19.99
CA VAL A 79 -8.91 6.67 18.94
C VAL A 79 -8.47 7.98 19.56
N TRP A 80 -7.26 8.42 19.24
CA TRP A 80 -6.73 9.73 19.59
C TRP A 80 -6.51 10.53 18.32
N ARG A 81 -7.14 11.71 18.24
CA ARG A 81 -6.99 12.61 17.10
C ARG A 81 -6.21 13.85 17.47
N LEU A 82 -5.32 14.23 16.57
CA LEU A 82 -4.74 15.56 16.54
C LEU A 82 -5.42 16.35 15.43
N HIS A 83 -6.30 17.27 15.80
CA HIS A 83 -7.03 18.12 14.85
C HIS A 83 -6.21 19.35 14.46
N ASN A 84 -6.60 20.01 13.37
CA ASN A 84 -5.99 21.25 12.90
C ASN A 84 -4.46 21.13 12.74
N VAL A 85 -3.99 20.03 12.15
CA VAL A 85 -2.56 19.83 11.93
C VAL A 85 -2.08 20.77 10.84
N THR A 86 -2.72 20.75 9.67
CA THR A 86 -2.26 21.46 8.47
C THR A 86 -3.43 21.87 7.58
N GLU A 87 -3.29 23.00 6.88
CA GLU A 87 -4.18 23.39 5.77
C GLU A 87 -3.54 23.13 4.40
N ALA A 88 -2.25 22.80 4.38
CA ALA A 88 -1.49 22.60 3.15
C ALA A 88 -1.94 21.34 2.40
N TYR A 89 -2.33 20.28 3.13
CA TYR A 89 -2.67 18.99 2.52
C TYR A 89 -3.83 19.09 1.52
N ASP A 90 -5.02 19.52 1.95
CA ASP A 90 -6.18 19.61 1.07
C ASP A 90 -5.93 20.61 -0.09
N THR A 91 -5.22 21.70 0.18
CA THR A 91 -4.84 22.71 -0.83
C THR A 91 -3.96 22.10 -1.91
N LYS A 92 -2.90 21.38 -1.54
CA LYS A 92 -2.00 20.72 -2.47
C LYS A 92 -2.67 19.52 -3.16
N LEU A 93 -3.47 18.74 -2.44
CA LEU A 93 -4.20 17.61 -3.01
C LEU A 93 -5.20 18.06 -4.09
N GLY A 94 -5.82 19.23 -3.92
CA GLY A 94 -6.67 19.84 -4.96
C GLY A 94 -5.95 20.09 -6.29
N THR A 95 -4.62 20.24 -6.27
CA THR A 95 -3.80 20.41 -7.50
C THR A 95 -3.52 19.09 -8.22
N LEU A 96 -3.85 17.93 -7.63
CA LEU A 96 -3.63 16.60 -8.21
C LEU A 96 -4.38 16.40 -9.54
N ALA A 97 -5.46 17.14 -9.78
CA ALA A 97 -6.16 17.13 -11.06
C ALA A 97 -5.21 17.40 -12.25
N ASN A 98 -4.20 18.25 -12.06
CA ASN A 98 -3.19 18.55 -13.10
C ASN A 98 -2.33 17.31 -13.44
N VAL A 99 -2.07 16.43 -12.46
CA VAL A 99 -1.36 15.17 -12.67
C VAL A 99 -2.17 14.20 -13.53
N MET A 100 -3.50 14.31 -13.50
CA MET A 100 -4.40 13.48 -14.32
C MET A 100 -4.44 13.88 -15.79
N GLU A 101 -4.17 15.15 -16.11
CA GLU A 101 -4.10 15.64 -17.49
C GLU A 101 -2.76 15.31 -18.16
N ASN A 102 -1.67 15.32 -17.39
CA ASN A 102 -0.34 15.04 -17.91
C ASN A 102 -0.17 13.56 -18.31
N SER A 103 0.41 13.30 -19.48
CA SER A 103 0.65 11.93 -19.96
C SER A 103 1.83 11.24 -19.29
N HIS A 104 2.76 11.98 -18.68
CA HIS A 104 3.94 11.41 -18.06
C HIS A 104 4.27 12.11 -16.75
N ILE A 105 4.58 11.32 -15.72
CA ILE A 105 5.11 11.79 -14.44
C ILE A 105 6.64 11.62 -14.52
N GLY A 106 7.32 12.72 -14.82
CA GLY A 106 8.77 12.80 -14.96
C GLY A 106 9.49 12.96 -13.62
N PHE A 107 10.81 13.12 -13.65
CA PHE A 107 11.63 13.27 -12.44
C PHE A 107 11.23 14.49 -11.60
N ILE A 108 10.97 15.63 -12.24
CA ILE A 108 10.55 16.85 -11.55
C ILE A 108 9.14 16.72 -10.96
N ASP A 109 8.21 16.06 -11.66
CA ASP A 109 6.87 15.79 -11.15
C ASP A 109 6.93 14.89 -9.91
N ARG A 110 7.76 13.84 -9.94
CA ARG A 110 8.01 12.97 -8.78
C ARG A 110 8.64 13.74 -7.62
N LEU A 111 9.64 14.59 -7.86
CA LEU A 111 10.20 15.43 -6.80
C LEU A 111 9.16 16.34 -6.16
N THR A 112 8.32 16.97 -6.98
CA THR A 112 7.26 17.87 -6.49
C THR A 112 6.22 17.09 -5.68
N PHE A 113 5.78 15.94 -6.18
CA PHE A 113 4.69 15.16 -5.59
C PHE A 113 5.12 14.28 -4.41
N ASP A 114 6.30 13.69 -4.47
CA ASP A 114 6.77 12.78 -3.44
C ASP A 114 7.71 13.45 -2.44
N ALA A 115 8.47 14.50 -2.81
CA ALA A 115 9.33 15.18 -1.85
C ALA A 115 8.69 16.47 -1.33
N ASP A 116 8.49 17.45 -2.20
CA ASP A 116 8.11 18.81 -1.80
C ASP A 116 6.66 18.92 -1.29
N PHE A 117 5.78 18.02 -1.74
CA PHE A 117 4.40 17.94 -1.27
C PHE A 117 4.33 17.81 0.25
N TRP A 118 5.16 16.91 0.81
CA TRP A 118 5.11 16.48 2.21
C TRP A 118 5.77 17.42 3.23
N ILE A 119 6.69 18.29 2.79
CA ILE A 119 7.52 19.04 3.74
C ILE A 119 6.74 20.02 4.61
N ASP A 120 5.71 20.68 4.05
CA ASP A 120 4.86 21.63 4.79
C ASP A 120 4.05 20.91 5.87
N MET A 121 3.45 19.77 5.54
CA MET A 121 2.72 18.95 6.51
C MET A 121 3.65 18.45 7.62
N CYS A 122 4.89 18.11 7.27
CA CYS A 122 5.88 17.66 8.24
C CYS A 122 6.27 18.80 9.20
N ALA A 123 6.45 20.01 8.71
CA ALA A 123 6.71 21.20 9.53
C ALA A 123 5.52 21.54 10.44
N ASP A 124 4.31 21.51 9.88
CA ASP A 124 3.06 21.75 10.61
C ASP A 124 2.86 20.71 11.72
N LEU A 125 3.06 19.42 11.42
CA LEU A 125 2.97 18.33 12.38
C LEU A 125 4.04 18.43 13.48
N LEU A 126 5.27 18.79 13.12
CA LEU A 126 6.34 19.00 14.09
C LEU A 126 6.03 20.19 15.02
N GLY A 127 5.44 21.27 14.49
CA GLY A 127 4.96 22.40 15.29
C GLY A 127 3.90 22.01 16.33
N LYS A 128 3.19 20.89 16.10
CA LYS A 128 2.18 20.32 17.00
C LYS A 128 2.74 19.30 17.99
N LEU A 129 4.05 19.07 18.01
CA LEU A 129 4.69 18.12 18.93
C LEU A 129 4.29 18.29 20.42
N PRO A 130 4.18 19.51 20.98
CA PRO A 130 3.75 19.69 22.37
C PRO A 130 2.36 19.12 22.68
N GLU A 131 1.44 19.13 21.71
CA GLU A 131 0.08 18.59 21.88
C GLU A 131 0.09 17.05 21.94
N MET A 132 1.16 16.42 21.42
CA MET A 132 1.35 14.96 21.40
C MET A 132 2.07 14.42 22.66
N GLN A 133 2.39 15.26 23.65
CA GLN A 133 3.11 14.83 24.86
C GLN A 133 2.41 13.65 25.59
N HIS A 134 1.08 13.62 25.58
CA HIS A 134 0.30 12.53 26.17
C HIS A 134 0.60 11.14 25.57
N ILE A 135 1.06 11.07 24.30
CA ILE A 135 1.49 9.83 23.65
C ILE A 135 2.78 9.32 24.26
N ILE A 136 3.73 10.22 24.51
CA ILE A 136 5.03 9.94 25.15
C ILE A 136 4.83 9.50 26.60
N ASP A 137 3.89 10.15 27.29
CA ASP A 137 3.59 9.88 28.70
C ASP A 137 2.84 8.56 28.89
N TYR A 138 2.12 8.08 27.87
CA TYR A 138 1.38 6.81 27.92
C TYR A 138 2.29 5.58 28.04
N LYS A 139 3.54 5.69 27.56
CA LYS A 139 4.55 4.62 27.52
C LYS A 139 4.07 3.40 26.74
N PHE A 140 3.93 3.55 25.43
CA PHE A 140 3.66 2.42 24.53
C PHE A 140 4.84 1.44 24.48
N ASP A 141 4.54 0.15 24.37
CA ASP A 141 5.53 -0.92 24.24
C ASP A 141 5.93 -1.14 22.77
N LEU A 142 5.01 -0.87 21.84
CA LEU A 142 5.22 -1.02 20.42
C LEU A 142 4.42 0.02 19.63
N VAL A 143 4.96 0.46 18.49
CA VAL A 143 4.25 1.27 17.51
C VAL A 143 4.26 0.60 16.14
N ILE A 144 3.08 0.50 15.54
CA ILE A 144 2.90 0.23 14.12
C ILE A 144 2.65 1.57 13.44
N TYR A 145 3.49 1.96 12.50
CA TYR A 145 3.31 3.22 11.79
C TYR A 145 3.29 3.03 10.28
N ASN A 146 2.40 3.75 9.61
CA ASN A 146 2.28 3.71 8.16
C ASN A 146 3.39 4.53 7.49
N GLU A 147 4.14 3.99 6.52
CA GLU A 147 5.24 4.75 5.89
C GLU A 147 4.82 5.76 4.82
N ILE A 148 3.52 5.89 4.53
CA ILE A 148 3.03 6.74 3.45
C ILE A 148 3.39 8.22 3.64
N ASP A 149 3.43 8.70 4.88
CA ASP A 149 3.93 10.03 5.21
C ASP A 149 5.41 9.93 5.61
N PRO A 150 6.33 10.55 4.84
CA PRO A 150 7.77 10.47 5.09
C PRO A 150 8.22 11.10 6.42
N CYS A 151 7.40 11.94 7.04
CA CYS A 151 7.67 12.55 8.34
C CYS A 151 7.49 11.54 9.49
N THR A 152 6.65 10.52 9.28
CA THR A 152 6.21 9.59 10.32
C THR A 152 7.36 8.91 11.07
N PRO A 153 8.40 8.35 10.42
CA PRO A 153 9.51 7.73 11.14
C PRO A 153 10.20 8.70 12.11
N ALA A 154 10.40 9.95 11.69
CA ALA A 154 11.04 10.97 12.53
C ALA A 154 10.16 11.37 13.72
N ILE A 155 8.85 11.54 13.52
CA ILE A 155 7.90 11.81 14.61
C ILE A 155 7.84 10.64 15.59
N VAL A 156 7.74 9.41 15.09
CA VAL A 156 7.73 8.20 15.92
C VAL A 156 9.01 8.06 16.74
N ARG A 157 10.17 8.44 16.18
CA ARG A 157 11.44 8.45 16.91
C ARG A 157 11.43 9.38 18.12
N LEU A 158 10.65 10.47 18.09
CA LEU A 158 10.48 11.39 19.22
C LEU A 158 9.57 10.82 20.31
N PHE A 159 8.68 9.87 19.98
CA PHE A 159 7.85 9.21 20.98
C PHE A 159 8.63 8.25 21.88
N ASN A 160 9.87 7.90 21.52
CA ASN A 160 10.78 7.05 22.29
C ASN A 160 10.13 5.69 22.65
N ILE A 161 9.41 5.11 21.68
CA ILE A 161 8.77 3.80 21.81
C ILE A 161 9.81 2.72 21.47
N PRO A 162 10.00 1.69 22.32
CA PRO A 162 11.15 0.79 22.21
C PRO A 162 11.08 -0.13 20.98
N LYS A 163 9.88 -0.53 20.56
CA LYS A 163 9.70 -1.45 19.42
C LYS A 163 8.89 -0.78 18.32
N THR A 164 9.36 -0.89 17.09
CA THR A 164 8.75 -0.24 15.94
C THR A 164 8.49 -1.25 14.84
N VAL A 165 7.32 -1.14 14.21
CA VAL A 165 6.89 -1.95 13.07
C VAL A 165 6.40 -1.01 11.98
N LEU A 166 6.91 -1.20 10.78
CA LEU A 166 6.53 -0.40 9.62
C LEU A 166 5.36 -1.08 8.90
N LEU A 167 4.31 -0.32 8.58
CA LEU A 167 3.11 -0.81 7.89
C LEU A 167 3.05 -0.23 6.47
N SER A 168 3.40 -1.07 5.50
CA SER A 168 3.26 -0.73 4.10
C SER A 168 1.82 -0.79 3.67
N SER A 169 1.33 0.30 3.10
CA SER A 169 -0.01 0.37 2.50
C SER A 169 -0.10 -0.38 1.17
N GLU A 170 1.04 -0.76 0.59
CA GLU A 170 1.19 -1.33 -0.75
C GLU A 170 2.22 -2.47 -0.78
N ALA A 171 2.73 -2.80 -1.97
CA ALA A 171 3.86 -3.72 -2.11
C ALA A 171 5.14 -3.10 -1.55
N ILE A 172 6.19 -3.90 -1.34
CA ILE A 172 7.46 -3.39 -0.81
C ILE A 172 7.99 -2.25 -1.70
N MET A 173 7.89 -1.01 -1.20
CA MET A 173 8.38 0.19 -1.88
C MET A 173 9.89 0.12 -2.08
N ASP A 174 10.39 0.74 -3.15
CA ASP A 174 11.82 0.78 -3.45
C ASP A 174 12.60 1.49 -2.33
N LYS A 175 12.05 2.56 -1.75
CA LYS A 175 12.60 3.25 -0.58
C LYS A 175 12.72 2.34 0.64
N VAL A 176 11.65 1.60 0.97
CA VAL A 176 11.63 0.70 2.13
C VAL A 176 12.62 -0.43 1.93
N ALA A 177 12.67 -1.01 0.73
CA ALA A 177 13.67 -2.01 0.37
C ALA A 177 15.09 -1.46 0.52
N TRP A 178 15.37 -0.27 -0.03
CA TRP A 178 16.67 0.38 0.03
C TRP A 178 17.11 0.68 1.46
N ASN A 179 16.25 1.31 2.26
CA ASN A 179 16.57 1.70 3.63
C ASN A 179 16.79 0.49 4.55
N LEU A 180 16.19 -0.66 4.24
CA LEU A 180 16.39 -1.92 4.94
C LEU A 180 17.47 -2.82 4.31
N GLY A 181 18.15 -2.35 3.27
CA GLY A 181 19.23 -3.07 2.60
C GLY A 181 18.75 -4.25 1.76
N LEU A 182 17.45 -4.38 1.49
CA LEU A 182 16.89 -5.46 0.68
C LEU A 182 17.37 -5.31 -0.78
N PRO A 183 18.20 -6.25 -1.29
CA PRO A 183 18.65 -6.20 -2.68
C PRO A 183 17.45 -6.32 -3.62
N THR A 184 17.25 -5.31 -4.46
CA THR A 184 16.19 -5.28 -5.47
C THR A 184 16.84 -5.28 -6.84
N LEU A 185 16.62 -6.34 -7.62
CA LEU A 185 17.21 -6.49 -8.95
C LEU A 185 16.26 -5.92 -10.02
N PRO A 186 16.54 -4.73 -10.59
CA PRO A 186 15.68 -4.10 -11.59
C PRO A 186 15.66 -4.85 -12.94
N SER A 187 16.43 -5.94 -13.08
CA SER A 187 16.37 -6.80 -14.26
C SER A 187 15.06 -7.59 -14.39
N TYR A 188 14.37 -7.86 -13.28
CA TYR A 188 13.09 -8.59 -13.25
C TYR A 188 12.11 -8.09 -12.18
N VAL A 189 12.53 -7.23 -11.24
CA VAL A 189 11.62 -6.59 -10.28
C VAL A 189 11.30 -5.18 -10.77
N PRO A 190 10.05 -4.90 -11.16
CA PRO A 190 9.64 -3.55 -11.50
C PRO A 190 9.66 -2.64 -10.28
N SER A 191 10.20 -1.42 -10.44
CA SER A 191 10.01 -0.32 -9.48
C SER A 191 8.52 -0.10 -9.23
N VAL A 192 8.14 0.23 -8.00
CA VAL A 192 6.73 0.25 -7.58
C VAL A 192 5.95 1.41 -8.21
N GLU A 193 6.57 2.58 -8.26
CA GLU A 193 5.86 3.83 -8.54
C GLU A 193 6.00 4.27 -10.00
N GLU A 194 4.88 4.67 -10.60
CA GLU A 194 4.84 5.28 -11.94
C GLU A 194 5.53 4.46 -13.03
N ASN A 195 5.40 3.13 -12.91
CA ASN A 195 6.12 2.18 -13.73
C ASN A 195 5.18 1.20 -14.44
N PRO A 196 4.97 1.36 -15.75
CA PRO A 196 4.06 0.50 -16.51
C PRO A 196 4.69 -0.84 -16.94
N ASN A 197 5.90 -1.18 -16.48
CA ASN A 197 6.59 -2.43 -16.84
C ASN A 197 6.13 -3.60 -15.95
N HIS A 198 6.21 -4.83 -16.48
CA HIS A 198 5.92 -6.08 -15.74
C HIS A 198 7.21 -6.87 -15.44
N ASP A 199 7.14 -8.03 -14.80
CA ASP A 199 8.30 -8.86 -14.41
C ASP A 199 9.03 -9.56 -15.58
N ARG A 200 8.52 -9.47 -16.81
CA ARG A 200 9.05 -10.17 -17.99
C ARG A 200 9.41 -9.19 -19.11
N MET A 201 10.39 -8.34 -18.84
CA MET A 201 10.74 -7.21 -19.68
C MET A 201 11.64 -7.56 -20.86
N SER A 202 11.33 -6.96 -22.01
CA SER A 202 12.26 -6.78 -23.13
C SER A 202 13.46 -5.91 -22.72
N PHE A 203 14.44 -5.79 -23.62
CA PHE A 203 15.63 -4.97 -23.36
C PHE A 203 15.30 -3.51 -23.02
N PHE A 204 14.44 -2.86 -23.81
CA PHE A 204 14.07 -1.45 -23.60
C PHE A 204 13.22 -1.25 -22.35
N GLU A 205 12.34 -2.21 -22.03
CA GLU A 205 11.55 -2.20 -20.79
C GLU A 205 12.47 -2.37 -19.57
N ARG A 206 13.51 -3.22 -19.64
CA ARG A 206 14.51 -3.31 -18.56
C ARG A 206 15.27 -2.00 -18.37
N MET A 207 15.67 -1.32 -19.45
CA MET A 207 16.32 -0.02 -19.34
C MET A 207 15.39 1.03 -18.72
N SER A 208 14.14 1.07 -19.16
CA SER A 208 13.10 1.93 -18.58
C SER A 208 12.89 1.63 -17.10
N ASN A 209 12.86 0.35 -16.71
CA ASN A 209 12.70 -0.06 -15.33
C ASN A 209 13.89 0.34 -14.44
N VAL A 210 15.12 0.18 -14.93
CA VAL A 210 16.32 0.65 -14.22
C VAL A 210 16.26 2.16 -13.99
N TYR A 211 15.84 2.93 -15.00
CA TYR A 211 15.64 4.37 -14.87
C TYR A 211 14.57 4.71 -13.82
N LYS A 212 13.43 4.01 -13.82
CA LYS A 212 12.35 4.22 -12.85
C LYS A 212 12.78 3.87 -11.42
N PHE A 213 13.50 2.76 -11.24
CA PHE A 213 14.08 2.38 -9.96
C PHE A 213 15.05 3.45 -9.45
N PHE A 214 15.99 3.90 -10.29
CA PHE A 214 16.92 4.96 -9.93
C PHE A 214 16.20 6.26 -9.57
N GLN A 215 15.18 6.65 -10.35
CA GLN A 215 14.33 7.80 -10.07
C GLN A 215 13.66 7.69 -8.69
N SER A 216 13.04 6.56 -8.35
CA SER A 216 12.41 6.35 -7.04
C SER A 216 13.42 6.46 -5.90
N ILE A 217 14.57 5.80 -6.00
CA ILE A 217 15.62 5.86 -4.96
C ILE A 217 16.12 7.30 -4.75
N VAL A 218 16.40 8.04 -5.83
CA VAL A 218 16.90 9.42 -5.72
C VAL A 218 15.84 10.37 -5.15
N VAL A 219 14.60 10.29 -5.63
CA VAL A 219 13.50 11.13 -5.15
C VAL A 219 13.27 10.94 -3.65
N HIS A 220 13.19 9.68 -3.20
CA HIS A 220 12.99 9.39 -1.79
C HIS A 220 14.21 9.68 -0.92
N TYR A 221 15.42 9.53 -1.45
CA TYR A 221 16.63 9.97 -0.76
C TYR A 221 16.59 11.49 -0.51
N LEU A 222 16.21 12.29 -1.51
CA LEU A 222 16.08 13.73 -1.35
C LEU A 222 14.94 14.11 -0.39
N GLN A 223 13.81 13.41 -0.45
CA GLN A 223 12.72 13.54 0.53
C GLN A 223 13.24 13.32 1.96
N ASP A 224 14.00 12.24 2.20
CA ASP A 224 14.58 11.94 3.52
C ASP A 224 15.57 13.02 3.99
N ILE A 225 16.35 13.61 3.07
CA ILE A 225 17.24 14.73 3.39
C ILE A 225 16.46 15.99 3.81
N HIS A 226 15.35 16.31 3.14
CA HIS A 226 14.52 17.46 3.52
C HIS A 226 13.91 17.28 4.91
N VAL A 227 13.36 16.10 5.20
CA VAL A 227 12.84 15.77 6.54
C VAL A 227 13.97 15.84 7.57
N LEU A 228 15.12 15.23 7.29
CA LEU A 228 16.27 15.26 8.20
C LEU A 228 16.73 16.69 8.52
N ASN A 229 16.81 17.57 7.50
CA ASN A 229 17.22 18.96 7.70
C ASN A 229 16.23 19.73 8.57
N LEU A 230 14.93 19.50 8.40
CA LEU A 230 13.89 20.09 9.26
C LEU A 230 14.08 19.67 10.72
N PHE A 231 14.23 18.37 10.99
CA PHE A 231 14.43 17.87 12.36
C PHE A 231 15.76 18.30 12.97
N ARG A 232 16.83 18.38 12.18
CA ARG A 232 18.12 18.88 12.66
C ARG A 232 18.10 20.35 13.02
N LYS A 233 17.26 21.13 12.35
CA LYS A 233 17.07 22.56 12.63
C LYS A 233 16.18 22.79 13.85
N GLU A 234 15.05 22.10 13.95
CA GLU A 234 14.00 22.39 14.93
C GLU A 234 14.08 21.53 16.21
N VAL A 235 14.72 20.36 16.15
CA VAL A 235 14.80 19.42 17.29
C VAL A 235 16.23 19.33 17.83
N SER A 236 17.15 18.80 17.03
CA SER A 236 18.55 18.66 17.45
C SER A 236 19.48 18.38 16.28
N SER A 237 20.63 19.05 16.24
CA SER A 237 21.61 18.90 15.14
C SER A 237 22.14 17.47 14.95
N ASP A 238 22.07 16.63 15.98
CA ASP A 238 22.48 15.23 15.98
C ASP A 238 21.34 14.24 15.68
N PHE A 239 20.16 14.73 15.25
CA PHE A 239 19.03 13.87 14.94
C PHE A 239 19.42 12.80 13.89
N PRO A 240 19.07 11.51 14.13
CA PRO A 240 19.45 10.40 13.27
C PRO A 240 18.78 10.50 11.90
N SER A 241 19.41 9.90 10.90
CA SER A 241 18.84 9.89 9.54
C SER A 241 17.55 9.08 9.47
N ILE A 242 16.66 9.39 8.52
CA ILE A 242 15.43 8.62 8.32
C ILE A 242 15.73 7.16 7.98
N ALA A 243 16.77 6.92 7.16
CA ALA A 243 17.24 5.58 6.85
C ALA A 243 17.68 4.82 8.12
N GLU A 244 18.41 5.46 9.03
CA GLU A 244 18.83 4.85 10.29
C GLU A 244 17.65 4.51 11.20
N ILE A 245 16.65 5.40 11.29
CA ILE A 245 15.42 5.14 12.03
C ILE A 245 14.68 3.93 11.46
N ILE A 246 14.54 3.86 10.13
CA ILE A 246 13.86 2.75 9.44
C ILE A 246 14.63 1.43 9.59
N ARG A 247 15.97 1.44 9.55
CA ARG A 247 16.78 0.22 9.75
C ARG A 247 16.44 -0.48 11.05
N ASN A 248 16.17 0.28 12.11
CA ASN A 248 15.88 -0.24 13.44
C ASN A 248 14.45 -0.81 13.63
N VAL A 249 13.61 -0.84 12.58
CA VAL A 249 12.29 -1.48 12.70
C VAL A 249 12.43 -2.98 12.94
N SER A 250 11.56 -3.57 13.76
CA SER A 250 11.58 -5.01 14.02
C SER A 250 11.03 -5.82 12.85
N LEU A 251 9.95 -5.32 12.22
CA LEU A 251 9.27 -5.97 11.10
C LEU A 251 8.66 -4.94 10.15
N VAL A 252 8.39 -5.40 8.92
CA VAL A 252 7.59 -4.69 7.92
C VAL A 252 6.35 -5.52 7.62
N LEU A 253 5.17 -4.98 7.93
CA LEU A 253 3.88 -5.53 7.54
C LEU A 253 3.54 -5.00 6.15
N VAL A 254 3.55 -5.87 5.14
CA VAL A 254 3.31 -5.50 3.74
C VAL A 254 1.83 -5.75 3.41
N ASN A 255 1.08 -4.70 3.06
CA ASN A 255 -0.34 -4.82 2.67
C ASN A 255 -0.49 -5.34 1.24
N THR A 256 0.04 -6.53 0.99
CA THR A 256 -0.19 -7.30 -0.23
C THR A 256 -0.22 -8.80 0.11
N ASP A 257 -0.54 -9.62 -0.88
CA ASP A 257 -0.70 -11.07 -0.74
C ASP A 257 0.31 -11.79 -1.62
N GLU A 258 1.00 -12.80 -1.09
CA GLU A 258 2.06 -13.53 -1.82
C GLU A 258 1.55 -14.29 -3.07
N ILE A 259 0.26 -14.61 -3.14
CA ILE A 259 -0.39 -15.18 -4.32
C ILE A 259 -0.64 -14.06 -5.34
N PHE A 260 -0.96 -12.85 -4.88
CA PHE A 260 -1.18 -11.66 -5.72
C PHE A 260 0.12 -10.91 -6.11
N ASP A 261 1.20 -11.04 -5.37
CA ASP A 261 2.41 -10.28 -5.62
C ASP A 261 3.42 -11.01 -6.49
N LEU A 262 4.42 -10.30 -7.02
CA LEU A 262 5.47 -10.92 -7.82
C LEU A 262 6.37 -11.80 -6.93
N PRO A 263 6.64 -13.06 -7.32
CA PRO A 263 7.61 -13.87 -6.60
C PRO A 263 9.00 -13.25 -6.76
N ARG A 264 9.60 -12.83 -5.65
CA ARG A 264 10.94 -12.24 -5.57
C ARG A 264 11.62 -12.64 -4.28
N SER A 265 12.92 -12.43 -4.20
CA SER A 265 13.66 -12.57 -2.95
C SER A 265 13.34 -11.40 -2.02
N TYR A 266 13.01 -11.72 -0.77
CA TYR A 266 12.87 -10.79 0.35
C TYR A 266 13.22 -11.50 1.66
N SER A 267 13.61 -10.75 2.68
CA SER A 267 13.97 -11.32 3.99
C SER A 267 12.74 -11.61 4.83
N SER A 268 12.90 -12.41 5.89
CA SER A 268 11.82 -12.67 6.87
C SER A 268 11.37 -11.42 7.64
N LYS A 269 12.07 -10.29 7.50
CA LYS A 269 11.65 -8.98 8.02
C LYS A 269 10.32 -8.50 7.39
N PHE A 270 10.03 -8.94 6.17
CA PHE A 270 8.82 -8.57 5.42
C PHE A 270 7.74 -9.64 5.55
N VAL A 271 6.62 -9.28 6.17
CA VAL A 271 5.49 -10.17 6.41
C VAL A 271 4.30 -9.70 5.58
N TYR A 272 3.87 -10.55 4.65
CA TYR A 272 2.73 -10.26 3.78
C TYR A 272 1.41 -10.50 4.52
N VAL A 273 0.61 -9.43 4.63
CA VAL A 273 -0.59 -9.35 5.48
C VAL A 273 -1.76 -8.64 4.77
N GLY A 274 -1.73 -8.54 3.44
CA GLY A 274 -2.85 -8.03 2.66
C GLY A 274 -4.14 -8.84 2.89
N MET A 275 -5.30 -8.23 2.62
CA MET A 275 -6.63 -8.80 2.93
C MET A 275 -6.89 -9.05 4.42
N LEU A 276 -6.56 -8.08 5.28
CA LEU A 276 -7.04 -8.11 6.67
C LEU A 276 -8.58 -8.09 6.71
N GLU A 277 -9.18 -8.92 7.58
CA GLU A 277 -10.62 -9.22 7.65
C GLU A 277 -11.18 -9.99 6.44
N ALA A 278 -10.35 -10.79 5.78
CA ALA A 278 -10.78 -11.69 4.71
C ALA A 278 -11.96 -12.55 5.16
N GLY A 279 -13.09 -12.47 4.44
CA GLY A 279 -14.28 -13.29 4.71
C GLY A 279 -15.08 -12.90 5.96
N LYS A 280 -14.67 -11.91 6.76
CA LYS A 280 -15.40 -11.50 7.98
C LYS A 280 -16.60 -10.60 7.72
N ASP A 281 -16.84 -10.23 6.47
CA ASP A 281 -17.89 -9.32 6.05
C ASP A 281 -19.12 -10.04 5.48
N GLU A 282 -19.26 -11.38 5.62
CA GLU A 282 -20.38 -12.16 5.06
C GLU A 282 -21.77 -11.59 5.38
N ASN A 283 -21.94 -11.02 6.57
CA ASN A 283 -23.20 -10.41 7.01
C ASN A 283 -23.43 -8.99 6.46
N VAL A 284 -22.42 -8.38 5.83
CA VAL A 284 -22.54 -7.04 5.24
C VAL A 284 -23.24 -7.15 3.88
N THR A 285 -24.43 -6.58 3.80
CA THR A 285 -25.25 -6.56 2.57
C THR A 285 -25.29 -5.17 1.95
N LEU A 286 -25.68 -5.11 0.68
CA LEU A 286 -25.94 -3.84 0.01
C LEU A 286 -27.29 -3.26 0.48
N PRO A 287 -27.39 -1.94 0.69
CA PRO A 287 -28.68 -1.27 0.79
C PRO A 287 -29.56 -1.62 -0.41
N LYS A 288 -30.87 -1.83 -0.19
CA LYS A 288 -31.82 -2.29 -1.22
C LYS A 288 -31.69 -1.54 -2.55
N LYS A 289 -31.60 -0.21 -2.51
CA LYS A 289 -31.44 0.64 -3.70
C LYS A 289 -30.17 0.29 -4.50
N GLN A 290 -29.05 0.06 -3.82
CA GLN A 290 -27.79 -0.31 -4.47
C GLN A 290 -27.84 -1.75 -5.00
N ASP A 291 -28.43 -2.68 -4.24
CA ASP A 291 -28.67 -4.06 -4.67
C ASP A 291 -29.53 -4.12 -5.96
N ASP A 292 -30.59 -3.33 -6.03
CA ASP A 292 -31.46 -3.21 -7.21
C ASP A 292 -30.66 -2.72 -8.44
N TYR A 293 -29.71 -1.79 -8.28
CA TYR A 293 -28.84 -1.34 -9.38
C TYR A 293 -28.02 -2.49 -9.98
N PHE A 294 -27.40 -3.31 -9.14
CA PHE A 294 -26.60 -4.45 -9.62
C PHE A 294 -27.45 -5.58 -10.21
N LYS A 295 -28.78 -5.55 -10.04
CA LYS A 295 -29.75 -6.52 -10.59
C LYS A 295 -30.35 -6.14 -11.95
N LYS A 296 -30.24 -4.89 -12.39
CA LYS A 296 -30.86 -4.40 -13.64
C LYS A 296 -30.29 -5.03 -14.91
N GLY A 297 -29.03 -5.48 -14.90
CA GLY A 297 -28.35 -5.99 -16.10
C GLY A 297 -28.71 -7.43 -16.44
N LYS A 298 -29.16 -7.66 -17.67
CA LYS A 298 -29.58 -8.98 -18.17
C LYS A 298 -28.43 -9.98 -18.23
N SER A 299 -27.24 -9.54 -18.67
CA SER A 299 -26.01 -10.34 -18.71
C SER A 299 -25.14 -10.17 -17.45
N GLY A 300 -25.62 -9.38 -16.49
CA GLY A 300 -24.91 -9.02 -15.26
C GLY A 300 -24.55 -7.54 -15.20
N SER A 301 -23.73 -7.18 -14.23
CA SER A 301 -23.34 -5.80 -13.95
C SER A 301 -21.84 -5.59 -13.92
N VAL A 302 -21.44 -4.35 -14.19
CA VAL A 302 -20.06 -3.87 -14.15
C VAL A 302 -19.99 -2.74 -13.13
N PHE A 303 -19.09 -2.86 -12.15
CA PHE A 303 -18.83 -1.76 -11.21
C PHE A 303 -17.68 -0.91 -11.76
N VAL A 304 -17.79 0.42 -11.67
CA VAL A 304 -16.73 1.35 -12.09
C VAL A 304 -16.39 2.25 -10.92
N SER A 305 -15.14 2.20 -10.43
CA SER A 305 -14.68 3.05 -9.32
C SER A 305 -13.19 3.36 -9.43
N PHE A 306 -12.87 4.64 -9.55
CA PHE A 306 -11.48 5.13 -9.54
C PHE A 306 -10.98 5.52 -8.15
N GLY A 307 -11.64 5.03 -7.09
CA GLY A 307 -11.18 5.18 -5.71
C GLY A 307 -11.77 6.39 -4.99
N THR A 308 -11.11 6.79 -3.90
CA THR A 308 -11.59 7.86 -3.01
C THR A 308 -11.08 9.24 -3.43
N VAL A 309 -9.85 9.31 -3.94
CA VAL A 309 -9.17 10.57 -4.28
C VAL A 309 -9.24 10.91 -5.78
N THR A 310 -9.84 10.04 -6.59
CA THR A 310 -10.04 10.24 -8.04
C THR A 310 -11.52 10.09 -8.38
N PRO A 311 -12.35 11.11 -8.10
CA PRO A 311 -13.76 11.09 -8.48
C PRO A 311 -13.92 11.07 -10.01
N PHE A 312 -15.03 10.52 -10.52
CA PHE A 312 -15.23 10.40 -11.97
C PHE A 312 -15.11 11.75 -12.71
N ARG A 313 -15.66 12.83 -12.14
CA ARG A 313 -15.57 14.19 -12.71
C ARG A 313 -14.15 14.71 -12.91
N SER A 314 -13.15 14.21 -12.18
CA SER A 314 -11.75 14.65 -12.34
C SER A 314 -11.01 13.93 -13.46
N LEU A 315 -11.62 12.91 -14.07
CA LEU A 315 -11.03 12.23 -15.22
C LEU A 315 -11.04 13.15 -16.46
N PRO A 316 -9.99 13.13 -17.29
CA PRO A 316 -10.01 13.80 -18.58
C PRO A 316 -11.22 13.40 -19.42
N GLU A 317 -11.83 14.36 -20.13
CA GLU A 317 -13.05 14.15 -20.93
C GLU A 317 -12.93 12.97 -21.90
N ARG A 318 -11.76 12.79 -22.53
CA ARG A 318 -11.47 11.66 -23.42
C ARG A 318 -11.68 10.28 -22.75
N ILE A 319 -11.36 10.16 -21.46
CA ILE A 319 -11.54 8.94 -20.68
C ILE A 319 -13.01 8.78 -20.31
N GLN A 320 -13.68 9.85 -19.86
CA GLN A 320 -15.11 9.83 -19.57
C GLN A 320 -15.93 9.39 -20.79
N LEU A 321 -15.62 9.94 -21.98
CA LEU A 321 -16.26 9.59 -23.24
C LEU A 321 -15.97 8.15 -23.68
N SER A 322 -14.78 7.62 -23.42
CA SER A 322 -14.45 6.22 -23.71
C SER A 322 -15.26 5.26 -22.84
N ILE A 323 -15.42 5.56 -21.55
CA ILE A 323 -16.26 4.79 -20.62
C ILE A 323 -17.74 4.88 -21.05
N LEU A 324 -18.24 6.08 -21.36
CA LEU A 324 -19.59 6.27 -21.88
C LEU A 324 -19.86 5.43 -23.14
N ASN A 325 -18.92 5.44 -24.08
CA ASN A 325 -19.01 4.66 -25.32
C ASN A 325 -19.06 3.14 -25.03
N ALA A 326 -18.28 2.66 -24.05
CA ALA A 326 -18.36 1.27 -23.61
C ALA A 326 -19.73 0.91 -23.03
N ILE A 327 -20.29 1.77 -22.17
CA ILE A 327 -21.61 1.59 -21.56
C ILE A 327 -22.69 1.49 -22.64
N GLN A 328 -22.69 2.41 -23.61
CA GLN A 328 -23.67 2.44 -24.70
C GLN A 328 -23.59 1.23 -25.63
N LYS A 329 -22.38 0.69 -25.86
CA LYS A 329 -22.17 -0.48 -26.72
C LYS A 329 -22.44 -1.83 -26.03
N LEU A 330 -22.68 -1.83 -24.72
CA LEU A 330 -22.92 -3.03 -23.91
C LEU A 330 -24.30 -2.97 -23.21
N PRO A 331 -25.41 -2.85 -23.96
CA PRO A 331 -26.74 -2.61 -23.39
C PRO A 331 -27.29 -3.77 -22.55
N ASP A 332 -26.80 -5.00 -22.75
CA ASP A 332 -27.19 -6.16 -21.94
C ASP A 332 -26.55 -6.15 -20.53
N TYR A 333 -25.51 -5.35 -20.31
CA TYR A 333 -24.87 -5.15 -19.02
C TYR A 333 -25.35 -3.85 -18.36
N HIS A 334 -25.46 -3.87 -17.04
CA HIS A 334 -25.77 -2.66 -16.26
C HIS A 334 -24.55 -2.14 -15.53
N PHE A 335 -24.25 -0.85 -15.70
CA PHE A 335 -23.09 -0.22 -15.10
C PHE A 335 -23.48 0.52 -13.82
N VAL A 336 -22.69 0.33 -12.78
CA VAL A 336 -22.82 1.12 -11.54
C VAL A 336 -21.53 1.92 -11.39
N VAL A 337 -21.64 3.24 -11.53
CA VAL A 337 -20.48 4.14 -11.56
C VAL A 337 -20.37 4.90 -10.24
N LYS A 338 -19.22 4.78 -9.59
CA LYS A 338 -18.90 5.56 -8.40
C LYS A 338 -18.61 7.01 -8.78
N THR A 339 -19.31 7.93 -8.13
CA THR A 339 -19.18 9.39 -8.22
C THR A 339 -19.10 9.97 -6.80
N THR A 340 -19.28 11.28 -6.63
CA THR A 340 -19.52 11.89 -5.32
C THR A 340 -20.95 12.43 -5.25
N ALA A 341 -21.52 12.57 -4.05
CA ALA A 341 -22.91 12.97 -3.89
C ALA A 341 -23.23 14.37 -4.48
N ASP A 342 -22.21 15.23 -4.58
CA ASP A 342 -22.25 16.59 -5.16
C ASP A 342 -21.94 16.63 -6.67
N ASP A 343 -21.76 15.48 -7.32
CA ASP A 343 -21.32 15.42 -8.72
C ASP A 343 -22.46 15.58 -9.73
N GLU A 344 -22.99 16.80 -9.83
CA GLU A 344 -24.02 17.16 -10.82
C GLU A 344 -23.52 17.00 -12.26
N SER A 345 -22.21 17.18 -12.49
CA SER A 345 -21.60 17.06 -13.82
C SER A 345 -21.69 15.64 -14.38
N SER A 346 -21.35 14.64 -13.56
CA SER A 346 -21.48 13.23 -13.94
C SER A 346 -22.95 12.82 -14.09
N ALA A 347 -23.84 13.33 -13.22
CA ALA A 347 -25.27 13.08 -13.34
C ALA A 347 -25.84 13.59 -14.68
N GLN A 348 -25.46 14.79 -15.09
CA GLN A 348 -25.85 15.36 -16.37
C GLN A 348 -25.21 14.58 -17.55
N PHE A 349 -23.94 14.20 -17.43
CA PHE A 349 -23.21 13.45 -18.44
C PHE A 349 -23.86 12.10 -18.78
N PHE A 350 -24.42 11.41 -17.77
CA PHE A 350 -25.11 10.13 -17.94
C PHE A 350 -26.63 10.23 -18.09
N SER A 351 -27.21 11.44 -18.11
CA SER A 351 -28.67 11.66 -18.06
C SER A 351 -29.49 10.95 -19.16
N THR A 352 -28.90 10.71 -20.33
CA THR A 352 -29.58 10.03 -21.46
C THR A 352 -29.25 8.53 -21.56
N VAL A 353 -28.48 7.98 -20.62
CA VAL A 353 -27.99 6.60 -20.66
C VAL A 353 -28.84 5.73 -19.74
N GLN A 354 -29.42 4.65 -20.28
CA GLN A 354 -30.43 3.86 -19.57
C GLN A 354 -29.84 2.71 -18.72
N ASN A 355 -28.68 2.19 -19.10
CA ASN A 355 -28.02 1.05 -18.44
C ASN A 355 -26.90 1.50 -17.47
N VAL A 356 -27.11 2.63 -16.79
CA VAL A 356 -26.19 3.16 -15.78
C VAL A 356 -26.94 3.70 -14.56
N ASP A 357 -26.40 3.44 -13.36
CA ASP A 357 -26.76 4.15 -12.13
C ASP A 357 -25.50 4.70 -11.45
N LEU A 358 -25.66 5.84 -10.77
CA LEU A 358 -24.58 6.49 -10.04
C LEU A 358 -24.69 6.21 -8.53
N VAL A 359 -23.54 5.99 -7.89
CA VAL A 359 -23.43 5.76 -6.44
C VAL A 359 -22.26 6.57 -5.86
N ASP A 360 -22.34 6.95 -4.60
CA ASP A 360 -21.22 7.62 -3.88
C ASP A 360 -20.37 6.59 -3.12
N TRP A 361 -20.82 6.17 -1.93
CA TRP A 361 -20.18 5.10 -1.17
C TRP A 361 -20.99 3.82 -1.20
N VAL A 362 -20.30 2.69 -1.41
CA VAL A 362 -20.88 1.35 -1.39
C VAL A 362 -20.06 0.43 -0.48
N PRO A 363 -20.69 -0.55 0.19
CA PRO A 363 -19.97 -1.67 0.79
C PRO A 363 -19.29 -2.52 -0.30
N GLN A 364 -18.09 -2.14 -0.73
CA GLN A 364 -17.41 -2.74 -1.90
C GLN A 364 -17.29 -4.27 -1.82
N LYS A 365 -16.94 -4.83 -0.65
CA LYS A 365 -16.89 -6.30 -0.51
C LYS A 365 -18.25 -6.97 -0.73
N ALA A 366 -19.36 -6.31 -0.39
CA ALA A 366 -20.70 -6.81 -0.72
C ALA A 366 -20.99 -6.73 -2.23
N VAL A 367 -20.55 -5.66 -2.91
CA VAL A 367 -20.58 -5.55 -4.37
C VAL A 367 -19.80 -6.70 -5.02
N LEU A 368 -18.57 -6.96 -4.56
CA LEU A 368 -17.68 -7.99 -5.11
C LEU A 368 -18.21 -9.42 -4.94
N ARG A 369 -19.11 -9.65 -3.98
CA ARG A 369 -19.82 -10.94 -3.80
C ARG A 369 -21.16 -11.00 -4.51
N HIS A 370 -21.62 -9.91 -5.11
CA HIS A 370 -22.93 -9.86 -5.72
C HIS A 370 -22.97 -10.79 -6.94
N ALA A 371 -23.94 -11.70 -7.00
CA ALA A 371 -24.00 -12.77 -8.02
C ALA A 371 -24.05 -12.26 -9.47
N ASN A 372 -24.60 -11.06 -9.67
CA ASN A 372 -24.67 -10.44 -10.99
C ASN A 372 -23.43 -9.64 -11.37
N LEU A 373 -22.50 -9.33 -10.45
CA LEU A 373 -21.29 -8.61 -10.81
C LEU A 373 -20.39 -9.51 -11.68
N LYS A 374 -19.98 -9.01 -12.84
CA LYS A 374 -19.12 -9.73 -13.80
C LYS A 374 -17.73 -9.13 -13.97
N LEU A 375 -17.60 -7.83 -13.71
CA LEU A 375 -16.36 -7.09 -13.91
C LEU A 375 -16.26 -5.92 -12.93
N PHE A 376 -15.06 -5.63 -12.47
CA PHE A 376 -14.75 -4.38 -11.79
C PHE A 376 -13.75 -3.55 -12.59
N VAL A 377 -14.17 -2.35 -13.01
CA VAL A 377 -13.30 -1.33 -13.61
C VAL A 377 -12.76 -0.44 -12.49
N SER A 378 -11.45 -0.40 -12.32
CA SER A 378 -10.81 0.30 -11.20
C SER A 378 -9.58 1.08 -11.62
N HIS A 379 -9.16 2.03 -10.77
CA HIS A 379 -7.83 2.63 -10.87
C HIS A 379 -6.71 1.65 -10.48
N GLY A 380 -7.02 0.59 -9.73
CA GLY A 380 -6.03 -0.42 -9.33
C GLY A 380 -5.36 -0.16 -7.98
N GLY A 381 -5.98 0.61 -7.09
CA GLY A 381 -5.48 0.76 -5.71
C GLY A 381 -5.41 -0.59 -4.97
N MET A 382 -4.34 -0.80 -4.21
CA MET A 382 -3.97 -2.10 -3.62
C MET A 382 -5.12 -2.81 -2.90
N ASN A 383 -5.80 -2.14 -1.97
CA ASN A 383 -6.91 -2.74 -1.22
C ASN A 383 -8.05 -3.25 -2.12
N SER A 384 -8.43 -2.45 -3.12
CA SER A 384 -9.49 -2.83 -4.06
C SER A 384 -9.08 -4.02 -4.90
N VAL A 385 -7.82 -4.05 -5.37
CA VAL A 385 -7.29 -5.18 -6.14
C VAL A 385 -7.30 -6.44 -5.30
N LEU A 386 -6.76 -6.39 -4.08
CA LEU A 386 -6.74 -7.53 -3.17
C LEU A 386 -8.14 -8.08 -2.86
N GLU A 387 -9.10 -7.20 -2.56
CA GLU A 387 -10.50 -7.60 -2.32
C GLU A 387 -11.10 -8.30 -3.54
N THR A 388 -10.84 -7.74 -4.72
CA THR A 388 -11.39 -8.22 -5.99
C THR A 388 -10.80 -9.57 -6.39
N MET A 389 -9.49 -9.75 -6.21
CA MET A 389 -8.80 -11.01 -6.40
C MET A 389 -9.29 -12.07 -5.39
N TYR A 390 -9.50 -11.67 -4.13
CA TYR A 390 -10.03 -12.57 -3.09
C TYR A 390 -11.44 -13.05 -3.40
N TYR A 391 -12.33 -12.20 -3.93
CA TYR A 391 -13.70 -12.59 -4.31
C TYR A 391 -13.82 -13.21 -5.71
N GLY A 392 -12.75 -13.19 -6.52
CA GLY A 392 -12.73 -13.90 -7.80
C GLY A 392 -13.46 -13.17 -8.92
N VAL A 393 -13.37 -11.83 -8.95
CA VAL A 393 -14.01 -10.99 -9.98
C VAL A 393 -12.94 -10.45 -10.94
N PRO A 394 -13.08 -10.60 -12.26
CA PRO A 394 -12.15 -10.04 -13.23
C PRO A 394 -12.08 -8.51 -13.18
N MET A 395 -10.99 -7.93 -13.68
CA MET A 395 -10.78 -6.48 -13.62
C MET A 395 -10.37 -5.86 -14.96
N VAL A 396 -10.75 -4.59 -15.13
CA VAL A 396 -10.06 -3.67 -16.05
C VAL A 396 -9.46 -2.57 -15.18
N ILE A 397 -8.14 -2.41 -15.23
CA ILE A 397 -7.42 -1.44 -14.41
C ILE A 397 -6.93 -0.29 -15.29
N MET A 398 -7.27 0.95 -14.93
CA MET A 398 -6.66 2.14 -15.51
C MET A 398 -5.87 2.87 -14.44
N PRO A 399 -4.55 2.64 -14.33
CA PRO A 399 -3.70 3.30 -13.36
C PRO A 399 -3.75 4.83 -13.52
N VAL A 400 -3.70 5.52 -12.38
CA VAL A 400 -3.67 6.98 -12.33
C VAL A 400 -2.33 7.48 -11.78
N PHE A 401 -1.84 6.89 -10.68
CA PHE A 401 -0.56 7.25 -10.02
C PHE A 401 -0.03 6.10 -9.13
N THR A 402 1.14 6.29 -8.52
CA THR A 402 1.79 5.42 -7.52
C THR A 402 1.96 3.96 -7.98
N ASP A 403 1.63 3.01 -7.11
CA ASP A 403 1.67 1.56 -7.25
C ASP A 403 0.61 0.97 -8.21
N GLN A 404 -0.35 1.77 -8.65
CA GLN A 404 -1.50 1.30 -9.43
C GLN A 404 -1.09 0.65 -10.76
N PHE A 405 0.00 1.13 -11.37
CA PHE A 405 0.56 0.55 -12.59
C PHE A 405 1.07 -0.87 -12.34
N ARG A 406 1.83 -1.04 -11.26
CA ARG A 406 2.34 -2.35 -10.84
C ARG A 406 1.20 -3.30 -10.49
N ASN A 407 0.17 -2.80 -9.79
CA ASN A 407 -1.01 -3.60 -9.46
C ASN A 407 -1.77 -4.06 -10.72
N GLY A 408 -1.95 -3.17 -11.70
CA GLY A 408 -2.51 -3.49 -13.00
C GLY A 408 -1.73 -4.57 -13.73
N ARG A 409 -0.40 -4.45 -13.78
CA ARG A 409 0.47 -5.50 -14.36
C ARG A 409 0.41 -6.81 -13.59
N ASN A 410 0.27 -6.79 -12.27
CA ASN A 410 0.11 -8.00 -11.48
C ASN A 410 -1.22 -8.72 -11.73
N VAL A 411 -2.29 -7.97 -12.01
CA VAL A 411 -3.58 -8.52 -12.45
C VAL A 411 -3.45 -9.18 -13.82
N GLU A 412 -2.80 -8.52 -14.78
CA GLU A 412 -2.51 -9.11 -16.10
C GLU A 412 -1.62 -10.34 -16.01
N ARG A 413 -0.60 -10.30 -15.15
CA ARG A 413 0.34 -11.41 -14.93
C ARG A 413 -0.34 -12.70 -14.46
N ARG A 414 -1.47 -12.53 -13.77
CA ARG A 414 -2.37 -13.60 -13.30
C ARG A 414 -3.46 -13.94 -14.29
N GLY A 415 -3.53 -13.28 -15.43
CA GLY A 415 -4.62 -13.42 -16.38
C GLY A 415 -5.97 -13.11 -15.76
N ALA A 416 -6.04 -12.21 -14.78
CA ALA A 416 -7.29 -11.88 -14.06
C ALA A 416 -7.96 -10.60 -14.60
N GLY A 417 -7.35 -9.96 -15.59
CA GLY A 417 -7.86 -8.73 -16.16
C GLY A 417 -6.91 -8.11 -17.17
N LYS A 418 -7.22 -6.87 -17.56
CA LYS A 418 -6.40 -6.04 -18.46
C LYS A 418 -6.07 -4.71 -17.81
N MET A 419 -4.90 -4.19 -18.16
CA MET A 419 -4.50 -2.82 -17.81
C MET A 419 -4.62 -1.91 -19.03
N VAL A 420 -5.26 -0.76 -18.84
CA VAL A 420 -5.41 0.29 -19.85
C VAL A 420 -4.59 1.50 -19.38
N LEU A 421 -3.57 1.87 -20.14
CA LEU A 421 -2.80 3.07 -19.85
C LEU A 421 -3.61 4.30 -20.23
N ARG A 422 -3.80 5.20 -19.26
CA ARG A 422 -4.60 6.41 -19.41
C ARG A 422 -4.16 7.20 -20.64
N GLU A 423 -2.86 7.28 -20.93
CA GLU A 423 -2.26 8.03 -22.05
C GLU A 423 -2.74 7.54 -23.42
N THR A 424 -3.08 6.26 -23.52
CA THR A 424 -3.47 5.60 -24.77
C THR A 424 -4.97 5.53 -24.98
N VAL A 425 -5.77 6.02 -24.02
CA VAL A 425 -7.24 5.95 -24.09
C VAL A 425 -7.76 6.81 -25.23
N VAL A 426 -8.40 6.12 -26.18
CA VAL A 426 -9.26 6.67 -27.23
C VAL A 426 -10.70 6.17 -27.00
N LYS A 427 -11.64 6.60 -27.85
CA LYS A 427 -13.07 6.33 -27.68
C LYS A 427 -13.41 4.83 -27.53
N GLU A 428 -12.72 3.95 -28.25
CA GLU A 428 -12.99 2.51 -28.26
C GLU A 428 -12.29 1.73 -27.14
N THR A 429 -11.26 2.30 -26.50
CA THR A 429 -10.35 1.56 -25.61
C THR A 429 -11.07 0.85 -24.46
N PHE A 430 -11.96 1.53 -23.73
CA PHE A 430 -12.68 0.90 -22.63
C PHE A 430 -13.68 -0.16 -23.13
N PHE A 431 -14.30 0.04 -24.29
CA PHE A 431 -15.18 -0.97 -24.88
C PHE A 431 -14.39 -2.25 -25.17
N ASP A 432 -13.26 -2.13 -25.87
CA ASP A 432 -12.44 -3.29 -26.26
C ASP A 432 -11.91 -4.05 -25.02
N ALA A 433 -11.44 -3.31 -24.01
CA ALA A 433 -10.94 -3.91 -22.77
C ALA A 433 -12.05 -4.61 -21.98
N ILE A 434 -13.18 -3.93 -21.75
CA ILE A 434 -14.32 -4.46 -20.99
C ILE A 434 -14.93 -5.67 -21.71
N HIS A 435 -15.20 -5.54 -23.01
CA HIS A 435 -15.78 -6.61 -23.82
C HIS A 435 -14.88 -7.85 -23.81
N SER A 436 -13.57 -7.69 -24.01
CA SER A 436 -12.63 -8.82 -23.97
C SER A 436 -12.62 -9.53 -22.61
N VAL A 437 -12.57 -8.79 -21.50
CA VAL A 437 -12.55 -9.42 -20.16
C VAL A 437 -13.87 -10.09 -19.81
N LEU A 438 -15.00 -9.56 -20.28
CA LEU A 438 -16.33 -10.17 -20.08
C LEU A 438 -16.53 -11.44 -20.91
N GLU A 439 -16.09 -11.46 -22.17
CA GLU A 439 -16.33 -12.57 -23.10
C GLU A 439 -15.31 -13.71 -22.96
N GLU A 440 -14.04 -13.39 -22.72
CA GLU A 440 -12.99 -14.40 -22.61
C GLU A 440 -13.01 -15.09 -21.25
N LYS A 441 -13.56 -16.31 -21.21
CA LYS A 441 -13.67 -17.13 -19.99
C LYS A 441 -12.34 -17.35 -19.24
N SER A 442 -11.20 -17.24 -19.93
CA SER A 442 -9.87 -17.35 -19.34
C SER A 442 -9.68 -16.39 -18.16
N TYR A 443 -10.18 -15.15 -18.25
CA TYR A 443 -10.07 -14.18 -17.16
C TYR A 443 -10.83 -14.61 -15.92
N SER A 444 -12.10 -15.03 -16.09
CA SER A 444 -12.93 -15.54 -15.00
C SER A 444 -12.35 -16.81 -14.37
N SER A 445 -11.87 -17.75 -15.18
CA SER A 445 -11.24 -18.97 -14.68
C SER A 445 -9.96 -18.69 -13.90
N SER A 446 -9.13 -17.77 -14.39
CA SER A 446 -7.86 -17.46 -13.73
C SER A 446 -8.05 -16.73 -12.40
N VAL A 447 -8.92 -15.71 -12.37
CA VAL A 447 -9.18 -14.98 -11.11
C VAL A 447 -9.84 -15.88 -10.05
N LYS A 448 -10.70 -16.83 -10.44
CA LYS A 448 -11.26 -17.84 -9.52
C LYS A 448 -10.18 -18.76 -8.95
N ARG A 449 -9.20 -19.15 -9.76
CA ARG A 449 -8.04 -19.91 -9.28
C ARG A 449 -7.25 -19.10 -8.26
N ILE A 450 -6.98 -17.81 -8.51
CA ILE A 450 -6.27 -16.95 -7.55
C ILE A 450 -7.09 -16.80 -6.26
N SER A 451 -8.39 -16.53 -6.35
CA SER A 451 -9.31 -16.49 -5.20
C SER A 451 -9.23 -17.76 -4.36
N HIS A 452 -9.24 -18.93 -5.01
CA HIS A 452 -9.12 -20.21 -4.31
C HIS A 452 -7.79 -20.34 -3.57
N LEU A 453 -6.67 -19.95 -4.19
CA LEU A 453 -5.36 -19.97 -3.54
C LEU A 453 -5.27 -19.01 -2.35
N MET A 454 -5.76 -17.77 -2.50
CA MET A 454 -5.76 -16.77 -1.42
C MET A 454 -6.61 -17.21 -0.21
N LYS A 455 -7.76 -17.85 -0.46
CA LYS A 455 -8.66 -18.35 0.59
C LYS A 455 -8.11 -19.57 1.35
N ASN A 456 -7.22 -20.34 0.72
CA ASN A 456 -6.70 -21.60 1.27
C ASN A 456 -5.21 -21.50 1.65
N LYS A 457 -4.70 -20.29 1.92
CA LYS A 457 -3.35 -20.12 2.45
C LYS A 457 -3.23 -20.75 3.85
N PRO A 458 -2.03 -21.21 4.26
CA PRO A 458 -1.85 -21.87 5.55
C PRO A 458 -2.13 -21.00 6.78
N PHE A 459 -2.00 -19.67 6.66
CA PHE A 459 -2.25 -18.71 7.73
C PHE A 459 -3.07 -17.56 7.19
N THR A 460 -4.02 -17.09 7.99
CA THR A 460 -4.74 -15.84 7.73
C THR A 460 -3.83 -14.63 7.97
N SER A 461 -4.15 -13.50 7.35
CA SER A 461 -3.40 -12.26 7.57
C SER A 461 -3.48 -11.80 9.03
N GLU A 462 -4.62 -12.01 9.69
CA GLU A 462 -4.80 -11.75 11.12
C GLU A 462 -3.87 -12.59 11.98
N GLU A 463 -3.79 -13.90 11.75
CA GLU A 463 -2.87 -14.76 12.51
C GLU A 463 -1.42 -14.37 12.30
N ARG A 464 -1.05 -13.93 11.09
CA ARG A 464 0.30 -13.45 10.83
C ARG A 464 0.59 -12.19 11.63
N VAL A 465 -0.29 -11.19 11.56
CA VAL A 465 -0.12 -9.94 12.30
C VAL A 465 -0.02 -10.22 13.80
N THR A 466 -1.00 -10.91 14.39
CA THR A 466 -1.03 -11.11 15.84
C THR A 466 0.17 -11.92 16.33
N LYS A 467 0.49 -13.05 15.69
CA LYS A 467 1.62 -13.90 16.11
C LYS A 467 2.97 -13.21 15.96
N TRP A 468 3.16 -12.43 14.89
CA TRP A 468 4.41 -11.68 14.70
C TRP A 468 4.53 -10.51 15.68
N ILE A 469 3.45 -9.78 15.93
CA ILE A 469 3.44 -8.71 16.93
C ILE A 469 3.70 -9.26 18.33
N ASP A 470 3.06 -10.37 18.72
CA ASP A 470 3.33 -11.06 19.99
C ASP A 470 4.79 -11.51 20.10
N PHE A 471 5.36 -12.02 19.02
CA PHE A 471 6.76 -12.44 18.98
C PHE A 471 7.71 -11.25 19.15
N VAL A 472 7.47 -10.16 18.43
CA VAL A 472 8.25 -8.91 18.56
C VAL A 472 8.09 -8.31 19.94
N LEU A 473 6.89 -8.32 20.54
CA LEU A 473 6.69 -7.84 21.91
C LEU A 473 7.49 -8.66 22.92
N LYS A 474 7.53 -9.98 22.75
CA LYS A 474 8.17 -10.91 23.69
C LYS A 474 9.69 -10.96 23.59
N TYR A 475 10.25 -10.81 22.39
CA TYR A 475 11.69 -11.00 22.15
C TYR A 475 12.33 -9.77 21.50
N GLU A 476 13.63 -9.59 21.68
CA GLU A 476 14.39 -8.60 20.92
C GLU A 476 14.77 -9.20 19.58
N THR A 477 14.24 -8.62 18.49
CA THR A 477 14.29 -9.25 17.15
C THR A 477 14.82 -8.33 16.06
N SER A 478 15.01 -7.05 16.36
CA SER A 478 15.45 -6.02 15.41
C SER A 478 16.68 -6.45 14.62
N GLU A 479 17.77 -6.78 15.30
CA GLU A 479 19.04 -7.19 14.68
C GLU A 479 18.97 -8.57 13.99
N HIS A 480 18.09 -9.47 14.44
CA HIS A 480 18.01 -10.83 13.91
C HIS A 480 17.47 -10.90 12.47
N PHE A 481 16.74 -9.89 12.04
CA PHE A 481 16.19 -9.80 10.68
C PHE A 481 16.90 -8.79 9.79
N ASP A 482 17.94 -8.13 10.32
CA ASP A 482 18.74 -7.19 9.57
C ASP A 482 19.60 -7.90 8.52
N LEU A 483 19.64 -7.28 7.34
CA LEU A 483 20.46 -7.74 6.25
C LEU A 483 21.86 -7.15 6.35
N GLU A 484 22.88 -8.00 6.19
CA GLU A 484 24.29 -7.59 6.20
C GLU A 484 24.61 -6.57 5.10
N SER A 485 23.81 -6.51 4.04
CA SER A 485 23.89 -5.48 3.01
C SER A 485 23.79 -4.06 3.55
N ASN A 486 23.17 -3.83 4.72
CA ASN A 486 23.14 -2.52 5.38
C ASN A 486 24.51 -2.07 5.91
N ASN A 487 25.43 -3.01 6.13
CA ASN A 487 26.79 -2.76 6.61
C ASN A 487 27.79 -2.61 5.45
N LEU A 488 27.36 -2.87 4.22
CA LEU A 488 28.20 -2.78 3.02
C LEU A 488 28.10 -1.40 2.38
N SER A 489 29.22 -0.90 1.88
CA SER A 489 29.22 0.23 0.95
C SER A 489 28.55 -0.15 -0.38
N ILE A 490 28.11 0.85 -1.15
CA ILE A 490 27.58 0.63 -2.52
C ILE A 490 28.60 -0.10 -3.40
N ILE A 491 29.89 0.12 -3.16
CA ILE A 491 31.01 -0.49 -3.88
C ILE A 491 31.04 -2.00 -3.61
N GLU A 492 31.05 -2.41 -2.34
CA GLU A 492 31.09 -3.82 -1.93
C GLU A 492 29.79 -4.54 -2.29
N HIS A 493 28.64 -3.92 -2.02
CA HIS A 493 27.31 -4.50 -2.28
C HIS A 493 27.12 -4.90 -3.75
N ASN A 494 27.65 -4.09 -4.67
CA ASN A 494 27.54 -4.33 -6.12
C ASN A 494 28.80 -4.98 -6.72
N HIS A 495 29.74 -5.43 -5.88
CA HIS A 495 31.01 -6.03 -6.28
C HIS A 495 31.84 -5.14 -7.24
N LEU A 496 31.70 -3.82 -7.15
CA LEU A 496 32.43 -2.89 -8.02
C LEU A 496 33.94 -3.00 -7.77
N ASP A 497 34.33 -3.18 -6.51
CA ASP A 497 35.69 -3.52 -6.08
C ASP A 497 36.23 -4.79 -6.78
N LEU A 498 35.44 -5.86 -6.87
CA LEU A 498 35.81 -7.10 -7.56
C LEU A 498 35.95 -6.88 -9.07
N PHE A 499 35.03 -6.13 -9.70
CA PHE A 499 35.14 -5.79 -11.11
C PHE A 499 36.40 -4.95 -11.39
N PHE A 500 36.68 -3.94 -10.56
CA PHE A 500 37.91 -3.15 -10.67
C PHE A 500 39.16 -4.03 -10.54
N TYR A 501 39.19 -4.94 -9.56
CA TYR A 501 40.29 -5.90 -9.38
C TYR A 501 40.50 -6.79 -10.62
N LEU A 502 39.43 -7.35 -11.19
CA LEU A 502 39.49 -8.18 -12.39
C LEU A 502 39.96 -7.41 -13.63
N CYS A 503 39.52 -6.16 -13.80
CA CYS A 503 39.98 -5.28 -14.87
C CYS A 503 41.48 -4.96 -14.74
N ILE A 504 41.94 -4.65 -13.53
CA ILE A 504 43.35 -4.34 -13.24
C ILE A 504 44.24 -5.56 -13.53
N ILE A 505 43.86 -6.75 -13.05
CA ILE A 505 44.63 -7.98 -13.30
C ILE A 505 44.69 -8.33 -14.78
N SER A 506 43.57 -8.22 -15.48
CA SER A 506 43.53 -8.48 -16.93
C SER A 506 44.44 -7.53 -17.70
N LEU A 507 44.46 -6.24 -17.32
CA LEU A 507 45.34 -5.25 -17.90
C LEU A 507 46.83 -5.55 -17.59
N LEU A 508 47.16 -5.92 -16.35
CA LEU A 508 48.51 -6.31 -15.96
C LEU A 508 49.00 -7.53 -16.75
N ASN A 509 48.17 -8.57 -16.86
CA ASN A 509 48.49 -9.76 -17.67
C ASN A 509 48.69 -9.42 -19.15
N PHE A 510 47.84 -8.55 -19.73
CA PHE A 510 48.00 -8.09 -21.10
C PHE A 510 49.32 -7.32 -21.31
N VAL A 511 49.69 -6.44 -20.38
CA VAL A 511 50.97 -5.69 -20.43
C VAL A 511 52.17 -6.64 -20.32
N VAL A 512 52.13 -7.61 -19.40
CA VAL A 512 53.19 -8.62 -19.25
C VAL A 512 53.32 -9.46 -20.52
N TYR A 513 52.20 -9.95 -21.06
CA TYR A 513 52.15 -10.69 -22.32
C TYR A 513 52.76 -9.88 -23.47
N ARG A 514 52.36 -8.61 -23.65
CA ARG A 514 52.94 -7.75 -24.70
C ARG A 514 54.44 -7.53 -24.53
N LYS A 515 54.95 -7.41 -23.29
CA LYS A 515 56.40 -7.30 -23.03
C LYS A 515 57.16 -8.58 -23.40
N ILE A 516 56.60 -9.76 -23.10
CA ILE A 516 57.22 -11.06 -23.43
C ILE A 516 57.25 -11.29 -24.94
N PHE A 517 56.14 -11.04 -25.65
CA PHE A 517 56.05 -11.28 -27.08
C PHE A 517 56.81 -10.25 -27.93
N LYS A 518 56.88 -8.98 -27.51
CA LYS A 518 57.79 -8.01 -28.16
C LYS A 518 59.25 -8.44 -28.07
N ARG A 519 59.67 -9.06 -26.96
CA ARG A 519 61.03 -9.63 -26.86
C ARG A 519 61.24 -10.80 -27.81
N LYS A 520 60.25 -11.68 -27.97
CA LYS A 520 60.33 -12.83 -28.90
C LYS A 520 60.27 -12.46 -30.38
N SER A 521 59.67 -11.33 -30.77
CA SER A 521 59.72 -10.88 -32.17
C SER A 521 60.98 -10.08 -32.52
N GLN A 522 61.76 -9.69 -31.51
CA GLN A 522 63.05 -9.02 -31.69
C GLN A 522 64.22 -10.00 -31.66
N SER A 523 64.03 -11.21 -31.11
CA SER A 523 64.91 -12.37 -31.27
C SER A 523 64.56 -13.14 -32.53
#